data_AF-A0A6M2A1R4-F1
#
_entry.id   AF-A0A6M2A1R4-F1
#
_cell.length_a   1.000
_cell.length_b   1.000
_cell.length_c   1.000
_cell.angle_alpha   90.00
_cell.angle_beta   90.00
_cell.angle_gamma   90.00
#
_symmetry.space_group_name_H-M   'P 1'
#
loop_
_entity.id
_entity.type
_entity.pdbx_description
1 polymer ?
#
loop_
_entity_poly.entity_id
_entity_poly.type
_entity_poly.pdbx_seq_one_letter_code
_entity_poly.pdbx_strand_id
1 'polypeptide(L)'
;MRLELCYDCHTPNHQDGKNPTYISYGNSLYFVKWFYPLEVFQFDESNYRPQIVYQDRNSPINDRYRGGTAGFPTPEKDVFMGFGHYTLTERNAKHYPFIWKLNMKTCFLETRLLKDARFSNITDPITIIEVDKKYYLITAESNDVWFVNQDYITNVWEIQFD
;
A
#
# COMPACT_ATOMS: atom_id res chain seq x y z
N MET A 1 -3.31 -8.89 -24.02
CA MET A 1 -2.34 -9.03 -22.93
C MET A 1 -3.00 -9.84 -21.83
N ARG A 2 -2.54 -11.05 -21.56
CA ARG A 2 -3.12 -11.96 -20.56
C ARG A 2 -2.09 -12.06 -19.43
N LEU A 3 -2.36 -11.38 -18.32
CA LEU A 3 -1.53 -11.49 -17.11
C LEU A 3 -1.90 -12.81 -16.42
N GLU A 4 -1.13 -13.87 -16.69
CA GLU A 4 -1.11 -15.05 -15.83
C GLU A 4 -0.23 -14.69 -14.63
N LEU A 5 -0.85 -14.14 -13.58
CA LEU A 5 -0.20 -13.93 -12.30
C LEU A 5 0.04 -15.29 -11.64
N CYS A 6 1.18 -15.91 -11.93
CA CYS A 6 1.65 -17.09 -11.23
C CYS A 6 2.13 -16.64 -9.84
N TYR A 7 1.22 -16.60 -8.88
CA TYR A 7 1.54 -16.44 -7.45
C TYR A 7 2.05 -17.79 -6.92
N ASP A 8 3.26 -18.16 -7.30
CA ASP A 8 4.03 -19.15 -6.55
C ASP A 8 5.39 -18.56 -6.17
N CYS A 9 5.33 -17.55 -5.31
CA CYS A 9 6.51 -17.05 -4.61
C CYS A 9 6.85 -18.04 -3.49
N HIS A 10 7.57 -19.11 -3.84
CA HIS A 10 8.35 -19.88 -2.88
C HIS A 10 9.50 -19.03 -2.35
N THR A 11 9.20 -18.09 -1.47
CA THR A 11 10.19 -17.45 -0.60
C THR A 11 10.23 -18.24 0.72
N PRO A 12 11.40 -18.69 1.21
CA PRO A 12 11.48 -19.68 2.31
C PRO A 12 11.13 -19.15 3.71
N ASN A 13 10.55 -17.95 3.85
CA ASN A 13 10.30 -17.36 5.16
C ASN A 13 8.81 -17.12 5.38
N HIS A 14 8.27 -17.75 6.41
CA HIS A 14 6.89 -17.65 6.90
C HIS A 14 6.44 -16.22 7.36
N GLN A 15 7.07 -15.15 6.86
CA GLN A 15 6.67 -13.75 7.04
C GLN A 15 6.32 -13.04 5.71
N ASP A 16 6.28 -13.75 4.58
CA ASP A 16 6.15 -13.16 3.23
C ASP A 16 4.73 -12.75 2.79
N GLY A 17 3.86 -12.40 3.74
CA GLY A 17 2.61 -11.68 3.47
C GLY A 17 2.53 -10.51 4.44
N LYS A 18 2.28 -9.30 3.99
CA LYS A 18 0.93 -8.96 3.53
C LYS A 18 0.96 -7.68 2.68
N ASN A 19 0.34 -7.80 1.51
CA ASN A 19 -0.07 -6.74 0.59
C ASN A 19 1.09 -5.90 0.01
N PRO A 20 1.88 -6.43 -0.93
CA PRO A 20 2.75 -5.58 -1.75
C PRO A 20 1.94 -4.48 -2.43
N THR A 21 2.48 -3.27 -2.47
CA THR A 21 1.87 -2.13 -3.14
C THR A 21 2.43 -2.00 -4.54
N TYR A 22 1.61 -2.25 -5.55
CA TYR A 22 2.05 -2.27 -6.96
C TYR A 22 2.05 -0.89 -7.59
N ILE A 23 3.04 -0.62 -8.43
CA ILE A 23 3.18 0.64 -9.16
C ILE A 23 3.56 0.32 -10.61
N SER A 24 2.75 0.75 -11.57
CA SER A 24 3.09 0.70 -12.98
C SER A 24 3.87 1.96 -13.36
N TYR A 25 5.13 1.82 -13.77
CA TYR A 25 6.00 2.96 -14.09
C TYR A 25 6.82 2.67 -15.35
N GLY A 26 6.67 3.52 -16.37
CA GLY A 26 7.17 3.23 -17.72
C GLY A 26 6.51 1.97 -18.28
N ASN A 27 7.32 1.03 -18.78
CA ASN A 27 6.86 -0.26 -19.29
C ASN A 27 7.10 -1.41 -18.29
N SER A 28 7.27 -1.10 -17.00
CA SER A 28 7.63 -2.07 -15.97
C SER A 28 6.67 -2.04 -14.79
N LEU A 29 6.48 -3.21 -14.18
CA LEU A 29 5.75 -3.35 -12.92
C LEU A 29 6.73 -3.31 -11.75
N TYR A 30 6.48 -2.41 -10.81
CA TYR A 30 7.20 -2.32 -9.55
C TYR A 30 6.28 -2.71 -8.40
N PHE A 31 6.87 -3.05 -7.26
CA PHE A 31 6.13 -3.12 -6.01
C PHE A 31 6.97 -2.66 -4.83
N VAL A 32 6.31 -2.01 -3.88
CA VAL A 32 6.85 -1.67 -2.57
C VAL A 32 6.59 -2.86 -1.64
N LYS A 33 7.68 -3.44 -1.11
CA LYS A 33 7.60 -4.50 -0.09
C LYS A 33 7.43 -3.91 1.30
N TRP A 34 8.19 -2.86 1.60
CA TRP A 34 8.16 -2.15 2.87
C TRP A 34 8.19 -0.64 2.63
N PHE A 35 7.42 0.10 3.43
CA PHE A 35 7.50 1.56 3.46
C PHE A 35 8.59 2.07 4.41
N TYR A 36 8.95 1.28 5.43
CA TYR A 36 9.94 1.65 6.43
C TYR A 36 10.78 0.43 6.86
N PRO A 37 12.08 0.35 6.49
CA PRO A 37 12.71 1.17 5.45
C PRO A 37 12.01 0.97 4.09
N LEU A 38 12.15 1.95 3.19
CA LEU A 38 11.60 1.81 1.84
C LEU A 38 12.35 0.70 1.09
N GLU A 39 11.61 -0.31 0.64
CA GLU A 39 12.09 -1.36 -0.24
C GLU A 39 11.23 -1.45 -1.50
N VAL A 40 11.85 -1.21 -2.65
CA VAL A 40 11.19 -1.24 -3.96
C VAL A 40 11.83 -2.33 -4.81
N PHE A 41 10.96 -3.12 -5.42
CA PHE A 41 11.32 -4.18 -6.34
C PHE A 41 10.75 -3.89 -7.73
N GLN A 42 11.42 -4.37 -8.76
CA GLN A 42 10.91 -4.45 -10.12
C GLN A 42 10.66 -5.89 -10.48
N PHE A 43 9.53 -6.17 -11.15
CA PHE A 43 9.29 -7.48 -11.74
C PHE A 43 10.05 -7.59 -13.06
N ASP A 44 10.93 -8.59 -13.16
CA ASP A 44 11.60 -8.97 -14.40
C ASP A 44 10.76 -10.03 -15.13
N GLU A 45 10.07 -9.62 -16.19
CA GLU A 45 9.25 -10.52 -17.01
C GLU A 45 10.07 -11.64 -17.68
N SER A 46 11.37 -11.43 -17.92
CA SER A 46 12.21 -12.43 -18.60
C SER A 46 12.53 -13.63 -17.72
N ASN A 47 12.58 -13.44 -16.40
CA ASN A 47 12.95 -14.48 -15.44
C ASN A 47 11.88 -14.74 -14.37
N TYR A 48 10.75 -14.03 -14.41
CA TYR A 48 9.66 -14.06 -13.42
C TYR A 48 10.15 -13.90 -11.98
N ARG A 49 11.18 -13.08 -11.77
CA ARG A 49 11.80 -12.86 -10.46
C ARG A 49 11.81 -11.38 -10.09
N PRO A 50 11.48 -11.05 -8.83
CA PRO A 50 11.61 -9.68 -8.34
C PRO A 50 13.08 -9.31 -8.16
N GLN A 51 13.47 -8.14 -8.67
CA GLN A 51 14.81 -7.56 -8.48
C GLN A 51 14.72 -6.33 -7.56
N ILE A 52 15.62 -6.21 -6.58
CA ILE A 52 15.68 -5.02 -5.72
C ILE A 52 16.18 -3.85 -6.55
N VAL A 53 15.37 -2.79 -6.66
CA VAL A 53 15.78 -1.53 -7.32
C VAL A 53 16.16 -0.45 -6.31
N TYR A 54 15.60 -0.52 -5.10
CA TYR A 54 15.93 0.38 -4.02
C TYR A 54 15.73 -0.30 -2.67
N GLN A 55 16.63 -0.03 -1.73
CA GLN A 55 16.51 -0.44 -0.34
C GLN A 55 17.20 0.62 0.53
N ASP A 56 16.43 1.29 1.38
CA ASP A 56 17.02 2.05 2.48
C ASP A 56 17.55 1.05 3.53
N ARG A 57 18.86 1.08 3.78
CA ARG A 57 19.53 0.16 4.73
C ARG A 57 19.72 0.76 6.11
N ASN A 58 19.41 2.04 6.30
CA ASN A 58 19.82 2.79 7.48
C ASN A 58 18.74 2.87 8.57
N SER A 59 17.57 2.27 8.33
CA SER A 59 16.42 2.39 9.23
C SER A 59 15.94 1.02 9.70
N PRO A 60 15.54 0.87 10.99
CA PRO A 60 14.91 -0.36 11.46
C PRO A 60 13.57 -0.58 10.74
N ILE A 61 13.22 -1.86 10.54
CA ILE A 61 11.93 -2.23 9.95
C ILE A 61 10.80 -1.76 10.88
N ASN A 62 9.91 -0.93 10.34
CA ASN A 62 8.65 -0.60 10.96
C ASN A 62 7.54 -1.30 10.20
N ASP A 63 7.28 -2.52 10.66
CA ASP A 63 6.26 -3.40 10.12
C ASP A 63 4.84 -2.91 10.44
N ARG A 64 4.61 -1.72 10.98
CA ARG A 64 3.24 -1.22 11.15
C ARG A 64 2.68 -0.63 9.87
N TYR A 65 3.54 -0.08 9.01
CA TYR A 65 3.16 0.50 7.72
C TYR A 65 3.23 -0.56 6.63
N ARG A 66 2.06 -1.08 6.24
CA ARG A 66 1.97 -2.16 5.25
C ARG A 66 0.84 -1.91 4.28
N GLY A 67 0.88 -2.69 3.20
CA GLY A 67 -0.30 -2.86 2.38
C GLY A 67 -0.71 -1.63 1.63
N GLY A 68 -1.78 -1.80 0.87
CA GLY A 68 -2.46 -0.68 0.32
C GLY A 68 -3.10 -0.87 -1.03
N THR A 69 -3.54 0.26 -1.54
CA THR A 69 -3.96 0.44 -2.91
C THR A 69 -2.75 0.33 -3.84
N ALA A 70 -2.98 0.01 -5.12
CA ALA A 70 -1.99 0.27 -6.15
C ALA A 70 -1.64 1.77 -6.21
N GLY A 71 -0.47 2.09 -6.74
CA GLY A 71 -0.02 3.46 -6.94
C GLY A 71 -0.80 4.16 -8.03
N PHE A 72 -1.40 5.27 -7.65
CA PHE A 72 -2.11 6.17 -8.55
C PHE A 72 -1.14 7.28 -9.01
N PRO A 73 -1.00 7.53 -10.32
CA PRO A 73 -0.13 8.57 -10.83
C PRO A 73 -0.65 9.96 -10.46
N THR A 74 0.24 10.86 -10.08
CA THR A 74 -0.10 12.26 -9.81
C THR A 74 0.20 13.15 -11.03
N PRO A 75 -0.28 14.41 -11.07
CA PRO A 75 0.17 15.39 -12.05
C PRO A 75 1.68 15.70 -11.99
N GLU A 76 2.34 15.42 -10.85
CA GLU A 76 3.78 15.57 -10.70
C GLU A 76 4.51 14.39 -11.36
N LYS A 77 5.52 14.71 -12.18
CA LYS A 77 6.24 13.71 -12.97
C LYS A 77 6.95 12.69 -12.06
N ASP A 78 6.84 11.41 -12.42
CA ASP A 78 7.45 10.26 -11.74
C ASP A 78 6.94 10.03 -10.30
N VAL A 79 5.88 10.73 -9.91
CA VAL A 79 5.32 10.71 -8.56
C VAL A 79 3.99 9.98 -8.54
N PHE A 80 3.92 9.01 -7.63
CA PHE A 80 2.75 8.19 -7.39
C PHE A 80 2.30 8.37 -5.95
N MET A 81 1.02 8.14 -5.73
CA MET A 81 0.43 8.18 -4.40
C MET A 81 -0.46 6.98 -4.18
N GLY A 82 -0.71 6.67 -2.91
CA GLY A 82 -1.76 5.76 -2.56
C GLY A 82 -2.05 5.73 -1.08
N PHE A 83 -2.73 4.68 -0.65
CA PHE A 83 -3.03 4.45 0.75
C PHE A 83 -2.51 3.10 1.18
N GLY A 84 -1.88 3.03 2.35
CA GLY A 84 -1.63 1.78 3.05
C GLY A 84 -2.37 1.74 4.38
N HIS A 85 -2.24 0.64 5.11
CA HIS A 85 -2.78 0.52 6.46
C HIS A 85 -1.64 0.53 7.49
N TYR A 86 -1.86 1.30 8.55
CA TYR A 86 -1.03 1.33 9.74
C TYR A 86 -1.68 0.45 10.82
N THR A 87 -0.98 -0.58 11.27
CA THR A 87 -1.47 -1.45 12.34
C THR A 87 -0.99 -0.98 13.70
N LEU A 88 -1.93 -0.61 14.58
CA LEU A 88 -1.69 -0.39 15.99
C LEU A 88 -1.89 -1.71 16.75
N THR A 89 -0.79 -2.32 17.19
CA THR A 89 -0.78 -3.63 17.88
C THR A 89 -0.97 -3.48 19.40
N GLU A 90 -2.07 -2.87 19.82
CA GLU A 90 -2.50 -2.94 21.22
C GLU A 90 -3.41 -4.17 21.43
N ARG A 91 -3.98 -4.37 22.63
CA ARG A 91 -4.79 -5.57 23.00
C ARG A 91 -5.80 -6.00 21.93
N ASN A 92 -6.26 -5.05 21.11
CA ASN A 92 -6.98 -5.27 19.87
C ASN A 92 -6.25 -4.55 18.73
N ALA A 93 -5.90 -5.26 17.65
CA ALA A 93 -5.30 -4.62 16.48
C ALA A 93 -6.28 -3.61 15.87
N LYS A 94 -5.85 -2.35 15.78
CA LYS A 94 -6.59 -1.27 15.11
C LYS A 94 -5.85 -0.82 13.86
N HIS A 95 -6.58 -0.64 12.75
CA HIS A 95 -6.02 -0.22 11.48
C HIS A 95 -6.42 1.22 11.18
N TYR A 96 -5.43 2.02 10.79
CA TYR A 96 -5.65 3.38 10.28
C TYR A 96 -5.08 3.48 8.87
N PRO A 97 -5.80 4.07 7.91
CA PRO A 97 -5.21 4.43 6.63
C PRO A 97 -4.07 5.42 6.81
N PHE A 98 -3.00 5.28 6.03
CA PHE A 98 -2.01 6.32 5.82
C PHE A 98 -1.90 6.61 4.33
N ILE A 99 -1.73 7.87 3.98
CA ILE A 99 -1.34 8.30 2.64
C ILE A 99 0.15 8.03 2.48
N TRP A 100 0.54 7.53 1.32
CA TRP A 100 1.94 7.55 0.88
C TRP A 100 2.07 8.28 -0.45
N LYS A 101 3.19 8.95 -0.64
CA LYS A 101 3.59 9.58 -1.90
C LYS A 101 5.04 9.20 -2.18
N LEU A 102 5.29 8.58 -3.33
CA LEU A 102 6.58 8.03 -3.71
C LEU A 102 7.00 8.61 -5.07
N ASN A 103 8.17 9.25 -5.10
CA ASN A 103 8.83 9.58 -6.36
C ASN A 103 9.65 8.37 -6.82
N MET A 104 9.26 7.72 -7.90
CA MET A 104 9.93 6.51 -8.41
C MET A 104 11.32 6.76 -8.97
N LYS A 105 11.65 8.00 -9.33
CA LYS A 105 12.97 8.38 -9.84
C LYS A 105 13.97 8.61 -8.70
N THR A 106 13.57 9.31 -7.65
CA THR A 106 14.45 9.62 -6.51
C THR A 106 14.32 8.63 -5.36
N CYS A 107 13.31 7.77 -5.38
CA CYS A 107 12.91 6.88 -4.27
C CYS A 107 12.65 7.65 -2.96
N PHE A 108 12.19 8.90 -3.08
CA PHE A 108 11.77 9.69 -1.93
C PHE A 108 10.33 9.34 -1.56
N LEU A 109 10.13 8.88 -0.32
CA LEU A 109 8.85 8.50 0.24
C LEU A 109 8.40 9.50 1.31
N GLU A 110 7.19 10.02 1.15
CA GLU A 110 6.44 10.74 2.17
C GLU A 110 5.28 9.87 2.64
N THR A 111 4.97 9.88 3.94
CA THR A 111 3.74 9.28 4.45
C THR A 111 3.04 10.20 5.44
N ARG A 112 1.70 10.10 5.50
CA ARG A 112 0.85 10.82 6.45
C ARG A 112 -0.24 9.90 6.98
N LEU A 113 -0.24 9.66 8.28
CA LEU A 113 -1.23 8.82 8.93
C LEU A 113 -2.55 9.58 9.13
N LEU A 114 -3.68 8.96 8.79
CA LEU A 114 -5.01 9.57 8.89
C LEU A 114 -5.70 9.18 10.21
N LYS A 115 -5.24 9.74 11.34
CA LYS A 115 -5.82 9.45 12.66
C LYS A 115 -7.09 10.26 12.97
N ASP A 116 -7.27 11.39 12.31
CA ASP A 116 -8.29 12.38 12.68
C ASP A 116 -9.67 12.08 12.07
N ALA A 117 -9.75 11.16 11.12
CA ALA A 117 -11.00 10.70 10.56
C ALA A 117 -11.65 9.61 11.43
N ARG A 118 -12.98 9.57 11.44
CA ARG A 118 -13.78 8.59 12.18
C ARG A 118 -13.82 7.25 11.46
N PHE A 119 -12.67 6.60 11.40
CA PHE A 119 -12.55 5.25 10.87
C PHE A 119 -13.03 4.20 11.88
N SER A 120 -13.58 3.11 11.36
CA SER A 120 -13.85 1.90 12.14
C SER A 120 -12.57 1.27 12.69
N ASN A 121 -12.71 0.20 13.48
CA ASN A 121 -11.57 -0.43 14.13
C ASN A 121 -10.61 -1.10 13.13
N ILE A 122 -11.15 -1.80 12.14
CA ILE A 122 -10.41 -2.23 10.96
C ILE A 122 -10.82 -1.34 9.80
N THR A 123 -9.84 -0.79 9.09
CA THR A 123 -10.03 0.04 7.90
C THR A 123 -8.91 -0.26 6.93
N ASP A 124 -9.23 -1.06 5.91
CA ASP A 124 -8.28 -1.45 4.88
C ASP A 124 -8.57 -0.67 3.59
N PRO A 125 -7.61 0.11 3.07
CA PRO A 125 -7.74 0.75 1.77
C PRO A 125 -7.87 -0.27 0.64
N ILE A 126 -8.89 -0.13 -0.20
CA ILE A 126 -9.12 -0.99 -1.36
C ILE A 126 -8.54 -0.35 -2.62
N THR A 127 -9.02 0.84 -2.96
CA THR A 127 -8.65 1.52 -4.20
C THR A 127 -8.90 3.02 -4.11
N ILE A 128 -8.31 3.75 -5.05
CA ILE A 128 -8.53 5.17 -5.27
C ILE A 128 -9.24 5.31 -6.60
N ILE A 129 -10.27 6.15 -6.64
CA ILE A 129 -10.91 6.57 -7.87
C ILE A 129 -10.84 8.09 -8.00
N GLU A 130 -10.74 8.56 -9.24
CA GLU A 130 -10.83 9.99 -9.56
C GLU A 130 -12.17 10.26 -10.25
N VAL A 131 -12.91 11.24 -9.74
CA VAL A 131 -14.16 11.74 -10.34
C VAL A 131 -14.10 13.26 -10.31
N ASP A 132 -14.25 13.91 -11.46
CA ASP A 132 -14.23 15.38 -11.60
C ASP A 132 -13.02 16.06 -10.92
N LYS A 133 -11.82 15.48 -11.10
CA LYS A 133 -10.55 15.94 -10.50
C LYS A 133 -10.49 15.85 -8.97
N LYS A 134 -11.41 15.13 -8.36
CA LYS A 134 -11.40 14.80 -6.93
C LYS A 134 -11.05 13.34 -6.73
N TYR A 135 -10.29 13.07 -5.68
CA TYR A 135 -9.89 11.73 -5.31
C TYR A 135 -10.78 11.18 -4.21
N TYR A 136 -11.19 9.93 -4.38
CA TYR A 136 -11.97 9.20 -3.40
C TYR A 136 -11.26 7.90 -3.04
N LEU A 137 -11.13 7.64 -1.74
CA LEU A 137 -10.65 6.37 -1.22
C LEU A 137 -11.85 5.48 -0.90
N ILE A 138 -11.82 4.27 -1.44
CA ILE A 138 -12.75 3.21 -1.08
C ILE A 138 -12.07 2.33 -0.03
N THR A 139 -12.75 2.09 1.09
CA THR A 139 -12.26 1.26 2.22
C THR A 139 -13.17 0.06 2.46
N ALA A 140 -12.59 -1.02 2.98
CA ALA A 140 -13.32 -2.06 3.69
C ALA A 140 -13.18 -1.81 5.20
N GLU A 141 -14.30 -1.66 5.90
CA GLU A 141 -14.32 -1.26 7.31
C GLU A 141 -15.10 -2.23 8.18
N SER A 142 -14.61 -2.44 9.40
CA SER A 142 -15.33 -3.20 10.42
C SER A 142 -15.06 -2.65 11.82
N ASN A 143 -16.10 -2.61 12.66
CA ASN A 143 -15.99 -2.21 14.06
C ASN A 143 -15.39 -3.30 14.95
N ASP A 144 -15.33 -4.54 14.47
CA ASP A 144 -14.78 -5.67 15.19
C ASP A 144 -13.25 -5.72 15.12
N VAL A 145 -12.67 -6.72 15.78
CA VAL A 145 -11.22 -6.97 15.79
C VAL A 145 -10.83 -8.00 14.73
N TRP A 146 -9.53 -8.22 14.53
CA TRP A 146 -9.07 -9.31 13.65
C TRP A 146 -9.53 -10.70 14.12
N PHE A 147 -9.66 -11.62 13.16
CA PHE A 147 -9.91 -13.05 13.38
C PHE A 147 -11.24 -13.41 14.06
N VAL A 148 -12.24 -12.53 13.95
CA VAL A 148 -13.64 -12.86 14.26
C VAL A 148 -14.46 -12.88 12.99
N ASN A 149 -15.56 -13.63 13.02
CA ASN A 149 -16.55 -13.58 11.94
C ASN A 149 -17.24 -12.21 11.97
N GLN A 150 -17.10 -11.44 10.89
CA GLN A 150 -17.58 -10.06 10.81
C GLN A 150 -17.94 -9.71 9.37
N ASP A 151 -18.89 -8.79 9.23
CA ASP A 151 -19.19 -8.15 7.95
C ASP A 151 -18.32 -6.92 7.76
N TYR A 152 -17.93 -6.66 6.52
CA TYR A 152 -17.25 -5.43 6.15
C TYR A 152 -18.23 -4.46 5.50
N ILE A 153 -18.20 -3.21 5.95
CA ILE A 153 -18.91 -2.10 5.32
C ILE A 153 -17.93 -1.43 4.35
N THR A 154 -18.40 -1.16 3.13
CA THR A 154 -17.62 -0.36 2.19
C THR A 154 -17.96 1.11 2.37
N ASN A 155 -16.95 1.94 2.66
CA ASN A 155 -17.10 3.38 2.74
C ASN A 155 -16.34 4.08 1.61
N VAL A 156 -16.76 5.30 1.29
CA VAL A 156 -16.14 6.17 0.30
C VAL A 156 -15.79 7.49 0.97
N TRP A 157 -14.51 7.85 0.91
CA TRP A 157 -13.96 9.04 1.56
C TRP A 157 -13.44 10.01 0.50
N GLU A 158 -13.95 11.25 0.47
CA GLU A 158 -13.31 12.32 -0.31
C GLU A 158 -11.99 12.69 0.36
N ILE A 159 -10.92 12.78 -0.44
CA ILE A 159 -9.58 13.03 0.06
C ILE A 159 -9.11 14.41 -0.36
N GLN A 160 -8.62 15.17 0.61
CA GLN A 160 -7.93 16.43 0.38
C GLN A 160 -6.44 16.24 0.64
N PHE A 161 -5.65 16.47 -0.41
CA PHE A 161 -4.19 16.50 -0.36
C PHE A 161 -3.77 17.95 -0.11
N ASP A 162 -4.03 18.42 1.10
CA ASP A 162 -3.44 19.66 1.62
C ASP A 162 -1.92 19.50 1.77
#